data_AF-A0A8C0IIV9-F1
#
_entry.id   AF-A0A8C0IIV9-F1
#
_cell.length_a   1.000
_cell.length_b   1.000
_cell.length_c   1.000
_cell.angle_alpha   90.00
_cell.angle_beta   90.00
_cell.angle_gamma   90.00
#
_symmetry.space_group_name_H-M   'P 1'
#
loop_
_entity.id
_entity.type
_entity.pdbx_description
1 polymer ?
#
loop_
_entity_poly.entity_id
_entity_poly.type
_entity_poly.pdbx_seq_one_letter_code
_entity_poly.pdbx_strand_id
1 'polypeptide(L)'
;INMDGPKLQTKMSTWTPLNHQLMNDKVFEERRALLGKWFDKWTDGQRRRILVDLLERCSPSQQKFCAKQLQDRVPTEALDFTTRLPRVLSLYIFSFLDPRSLCRCAQVSWYWKYLSELDQLWMLKCLRFGWYINFSPTPFEQGIWKKHYIEMVKELRVTRPKVHIYQL
;
A
#
# COMPACT_ATOMS: atom_id res chain seq x y z
N ILE A 1 -28.64 -64.32 -0.56
CA ILE A 1 -27.84 -63.47 0.35
C ILE A 1 -27.86 -62.07 -0.24
N ASN A 2 -28.79 -61.23 0.19
CA ASN A 2 -28.96 -59.88 -0.34
C ASN A 2 -28.29 -58.91 0.66
N MET A 3 -27.15 -58.34 0.27
CA MET A 3 -26.28 -57.47 1.09
C MET A 3 -26.56 -56.00 0.79
N ASP A 4 -27.82 -55.58 0.85
CA ASP A 4 -28.17 -54.16 0.86
C ASP A 4 -28.35 -53.71 2.31
N GLY A 5 -27.22 -53.36 2.93
CA GLY A 5 -27.22 -52.61 4.18
C GLY A 5 -27.93 -51.27 4.00
N PRO A 6 -28.59 -50.73 5.04
CA PRO A 6 -29.34 -49.50 4.92
C PRO A 6 -28.43 -48.36 4.45
N LYS A 7 -28.75 -47.81 3.26
CA LYS A 7 -28.17 -46.57 2.74
C LYS A 7 -28.10 -45.57 3.90
N LEU A 8 -26.88 -45.14 4.26
CA LEU A 8 -26.63 -44.05 5.20
C LEU A 8 -27.30 -42.79 4.63
N GLN A 9 -28.58 -42.61 4.95
CA GLN A 9 -29.29 -41.37 4.69
C GLN A 9 -28.55 -40.30 5.50
N THR A 10 -27.93 -39.35 4.80
CA THR A 10 -27.36 -38.13 5.36
C THR A 10 -28.50 -37.24 5.89
N LYS A 11 -29.17 -37.70 6.96
CA LYS A 11 -30.31 -37.02 7.58
C LYS A 11 -29.90 -35.94 8.57
N MET A 12 -28.61 -35.82 8.89
CA MET A 12 -28.11 -34.90 9.91
C MET A 12 -26.88 -34.15 9.41
N SER A 13 -27.05 -33.20 8.48
CA SER A 13 -25.96 -32.39 7.94
C SER A 13 -25.19 -31.60 9.02
N THR A 14 -25.81 -31.37 10.18
CA THR A 14 -25.26 -30.67 11.35
C THR A 14 -24.68 -31.57 12.44
N TRP A 15 -24.93 -32.89 12.44
CA TRP A 15 -24.40 -33.77 13.49
C TRP A 15 -22.87 -33.84 13.43
N THR A 16 -22.22 -33.71 14.58
CA THR A 16 -20.75 -33.71 14.68
C THR A 16 -20.35 -34.62 15.84
N PRO A 17 -19.47 -35.64 15.64
CA PRO A 17 -19.07 -36.56 16.69
C PRO A 17 -18.10 -35.89 17.67
N LEU A 18 -18.63 -35.10 18.61
CA LEU A 18 -17.81 -34.35 19.58
C LEU A 18 -17.07 -35.26 20.58
N ASN A 19 -17.61 -36.46 20.84
CA ASN A 19 -17.06 -37.41 21.80
C ASN A 19 -16.00 -38.36 21.19
N HIS A 20 -15.72 -38.25 19.89
CA HIS A 20 -14.76 -39.11 19.20
C HIS A 20 -13.84 -38.28 18.29
N GLN A 21 -12.69 -37.86 18.83
CA GLN A 21 -11.79 -36.90 18.18
C GLN A 21 -11.41 -37.28 16.75
N LEU A 22 -10.97 -38.52 16.50
CA LEU A 22 -10.56 -38.93 15.14
C LEU A 22 -11.69 -38.83 14.10
N MET A 23 -12.93 -39.14 14.50
CA MET A 23 -14.09 -39.00 13.63
C MET A 23 -14.50 -37.55 13.50
N ASN A 24 -14.32 -36.74 14.54
CA ASN A 24 -14.54 -35.30 14.52
C ASN A 24 -13.65 -34.62 13.47
N ASP A 25 -12.34 -34.89 13.55
CA ASP A 25 -11.33 -34.31 12.68
C ASP A 25 -11.59 -34.72 11.23
N LYS A 26 -11.95 -35.99 11.00
CA LYS A 26 -12.33 -36.48 9.66
C LYS A 26 -13.54 -35.72 9.10
N VAL A 27 -14.60 -35.59 9.89
CA VAL A 27 -15.82 -34.87 9.48
C VAL A 27 -15.54 -33.38 9.25
N PHE A 28 -14.65 -32.78 10.05
CA PHE A 28 -14.22 -31.40 9.88
C PHE A 28 -13.52 -31.20 8.53
N GLU A 29 -12.53 -32.04 8.19
CA GLU A 29 -11.82 -31.91 6.91
C GLU A 29 -12.73 -32.16 5.70
N GLU A 30 -13.66 -33.11 5.78
CA GLU A 30 -14.66 -33.34 4.74
C GLU A 30 -15.55 -32.10 4.51
N ARG A 31 -16.02 -31.47 5.59
CA ARG A 31 -16.84 -30.24 5.53
C ARG A 31 -16.04 -29.04 5.06
N ARG A 32 -14.79 -28.90 5.50
CA ARG A 32 -13.88 -27.84 5.07
C ARG A 32 -13.62 -27.92 3.57
N ALA A 33 -13.36 -29.12 3.05
CA ALA A 33 -13.18 -29.35 1.62
C ALA A 33 -14.46 -29.04 0.83
N LEU A 34 -15.63 -29.42 1.35
CA LEU A 34 -16.92 -29.11 0.72
C LEU A 34 -17.20 -27.60 0.69
N LEU A 35 -16.93 -26.89 1.78
CA LEU A 35 -17.05 -25.43 1.84
C LEU A 35 -16.17 -24.76 0.79
N GLY A 36 -14.94 -25.24 0.59
CA GLY A 36 -14.05 -24.76 -0.49
C GLY A 36 -14.69 -24.91 -1.86
N LYS A 37 -15.25 -26.09 -2.18
CA LYS A 37 -15.93 -26.34 -3.45
C LYS A 37 -17.15 -25.44 -3.66
N TRP A 38 -17.89 -25.11 -2.61
CA TRP A 38 -19.00 -24.15 -2.69
C TRP A 38 -18.50 -22.73 -2.91
N PHE A 39 -17.47 -22.33 -2.16
CA PHE A 39 -16.85 -21.01 -2.28
C PHE A 39 -16.35 -20.76 -3.71
N ASP A 40 -15.73 -21.75 -4.34
CA ASP A 40 -15.25 -21.66 -5.72
C ASP A 40 -16.37 -21.43 -6.74
N LYS A 41 -17.58 -21.91 -6.46
CA LYS A 41 -18.76 -21.74 -7.34
C LYS A 41 -19.55 -20.45 -7.08
N TRP A 42 -19.31 -19.77 -5.96
CA TRP A 42 -20.01 -18.54 -5.62
C TRP A 42 -19.50 -17.33 -6.39
N THR A 43 -20.40 -16.38 -6.64
CA THR A 43 -20.03 -15.08 -7.19
C THR A 43 -19.20 -14.28 -6.20
N ASP A 44 -18.47 -13.30 -6.70
CA ASP A 44 -17.65 -12.40 -5.89
C ASP A 44 -18.47 -11.65 -4.82
N GLY A 45 -19.71 -11.25 -5.13
CA GLY A 45 -20.64 -10.68 -4.16
C GLY A 45 -21.08 -11.66 -3.05
N GLN A 46 -21.32 -12.92 -3.40
CA GLN A 46 -21.65 -13.98 -2.43
C GLN A 46 -20.46 -14.30 -1.53
N ARG A 47 -19.25 -14.40 -2.11
CA ARG A 47 -17.99 -14.61 -1.37
C ARG A 47 -17.74 -13.49 -0.36
N ARG A 48 -17.92 -12.23 -0.75
CA ARG A 48 -17.79 -11.10 0.19
C ARG A 48 -18.79 -11.19 1.34
N ARG A 49 -20.06 -11.48 1.04
CA ARG A 49 -21.12 -11.57 2.06
C ARG A 49 -20.81 -12.63 3.10
N ILE A 50 -20.50 -13.86 2.67
CA ILE A 50 -20.21 -14.95 3.60
C ILE A 50 -18.94 -14.70 4.42
N LEU A 51 -17.92 -14.04 3.86
CA LEU A 51 -16.72 -13.67 4.61
C LEU A 51 -17.03 -12.69 5.74
N VAL A 52 -17.89 -11.68 5.48
CA VAL A 52 -18.36 -10.75 6.51
C VAL A 52 -19.14 -11.50 7.59
N ASP A 53 -20.13 -12.31 7.19
CA ASP A 53 -20.97 -13.08 8.12
C ASP A 53 -20.14 -14.01 9.02
N LEU A 54 -19.05 -14.60 8.49
CA LEU A 54 -18.14 -15.46 9.25
C LEU A 54 -17.27 -14.66 10.23
N LEU A 55 -16.75 -13.50 9.81
CA LEU A 55 -15.94 -12.63 10.67
C LEU A 55 -16.76 -12.06 11.84
N GLU A 56 -18.03 -11.74 11.63
CA GLU A 56 -18.94 -11.28 12.68
C GLU A 56 -19.22 -12.35 13.76
N ARG A 57 -19.12 -13.64 13.38
CA ARG A 57 -19.26 -14.77 14.31
C ARG A 57 -17.97 -15.09 15.07
N CYS A 58 -16.83 -14.55 14.62
CA CYS A 58 -15.54 -14.74 15.28
C CYS A 58 -15.43 -13.89 16.54
N SER A 59 -14.84 -14.46 17.59
CA SER A 59 -14.41 -13.72 18.78
C SER A 59 -13.31 -12.70 18.45
N PRO A 60 -13.05 -11.70 19.31
CA PRO A 60 -11.98 -10.72 19.09
C PRO A 60 -10.60 -11.34 18.87
N SER A 61 -10.28 -12.46 19.53
CA SER A 61 -9.01 -13.17 19.33
C SER A 61 -8.92 -13.84 17.95
N GLN A 62 -10.03 -14.44 17.48
CA GLN A 62 -10.12 -15.02 16.14
C GLN A 62 -10.08 -13.95 15.05
N GLN A 63 -10.72 -12.79 15.25
CA GLN A 63 -10.63 -11.66 14.31
C GLN A 63 -9.19 -11.14 14.21
N LYS A 64 -8.46 -11.00 15.33
CA LYS A 64 -7.03 -10.66 15.33
C LYS A 64 -6.20 -11.69 14.59
N PHE A 65 -6.50 -12.97 14.77
CA PHE A 65 -5.86 -14.05 14.01
C PHE A 65 -6.11 -13.88 12.51
N CYS A 66 -7.35 -13.65 12.06
CA CYS A 66 -7.67 -13.38 10.66
C CYS A 66 -6.93 -12.15 10.12
N ALA A 67 -6.88 -11.05 10.88
CA ALA A 67 -6.17 -9.83 10.48
C ALA A 67 -4.67 -10.10 10.24
N LYS A 68 -4.01 -10.84 11.14
CA LYS A 68 -2.61 -11.25 10.97
C LYS A 68 -2.43 -12.11 9.71
N GLN A 69 -3.29 -13.11 9.54
CA GLN A 69 -3.26 -14.00 8.36
C GLN A 69 -3.43 -13.25 7.03
N LEU A 70 -4.22 -12.17 7.02
CA LEU A 70 -4.38 -11.31 5.86
C LEU A 70 -3.15 -10.41 5.65
N GLN A 71 -2.63 -9.80 6.71
CA GLN A 71 -1.45 -8.94 6.66
C GLN A 71 -0.20 -9.68 6.17
N ASP A 72 -0.05 -10.96 6.54
CA ASP A 72 1.07 -11.80 6.09
C ASP A 72 0.98 -12.14 4.59
N ARG A 73 -0.23 -12.15 4.00
CA ARG A 73 -0.48 -12.55 2.60
C ARG A 73 -0.70 -11.40 1.64
N VAL A 74 -1.25 -10.31 2.13
CA VAL A 74 -1.45 -9.05 1.41
C VAL A 74 -0.42 -8.11 2.01
N PRO A 75 0.76 -7.97 1.37
CA PRO A 75 1.75 -7.04 1.86
C PRO A 75 1.09 -5.69 2.08
N THR A 76 1.37 -5.04 3.20
CA THR A 76 0.98 -3.64 3.42
C THR A 76 1.85 -2.71 2.53
N GLU A 77 2.11 -3.11 1.29
CA GLU A 77 3.10 -2.54 0.35
C GLU A 77 2.71 -1.16 -0.17
N ALA A 78 1.49 -0.70 0.12
CA ALA A 78 1.05 0.66 -0.23
C ALA A 78 0.72 1.49 1.00
N LEU A 79 1.38 1.25 2.15
CA LEU A 79 1.25 2.17 3.27
C LEU A 79 1.96 3.49 2.91
N ASP A 80 1.17 4.53 2.69
CA ASP A 80 1.70 5.87 2.55
C ASP A 80 2.38 6.28 3.86
N PHE A 81 3.71 6.18 3.91
CA PHE A 81 4.50 6.50 5.10
C PHE A 81 4.27 7.94 5.58
N THR A 82 3.89 8.85 4.68
CA THR A 82 3.63 10.25 5.03
C THR A 82 2.41 10.41 5.92
N THR A 83 1.51 9.41 5.95
CA THR A 83 0.33 9.36 6.84
C THR A 83 0.62 8.74 8.21
N ARG A 84 1.79 8.10 8.37
CA ARG A 84 2.17 7.36 9.58
C ARG A 84 3.28 8.05 10.35
N LEU A 85 4.18 8.72 9.65
CA LEU A 85 5.28 9.45 10.24
C LEU A 85 4.91 10.92 10.53
N PRO A 86 5.42 11.51 11.62
CA PRO A 86 5.42 12.95 11.79
C PRO A 86 6.01 13.67 10.56
N ARG A 87 5.43 14.81 10.18
CA ARG A 87 5.81 15.57 8.98
C ARG A 87 7.32 15.80 8.84
N VAL A 88 8.02 16.07 9.95
CA VAL A 88 9.47 16.31 9.97
C VAL A 88 10.25 15.11 9.42
N LEU A 89 9.87 13.89 9.79
CA LEU A 89 10.54 12.67 9.32
C LEU A 89 10.23 12.40 7.83
N SER A 90 8.99 12.66 7.41
CA SER A 90 8.62 12.56 5.99
C SER A 90 9.43 13.52 5.12
N LEU A 91 9.65 14.75 5.60
CA LEU A 91 10.46 15.75 4.90
C LEU A 91 11.95 15.42 4.94
N TYR A 92 12.44 14.84 6.02
CA TYR A 92 13.80 14.33 6.08
C TYR A 92 14.03 13.24 5.03
N ILE A 93 13.12 12.29 4.87
CA ILE A 93 13.16 11.27 3.80
C ILE A 93 13.18 11.93 2.42
N PHE A 94 12.26 12.87 2.15
CA PHE A 94 12.22 13.61 0.89
C PHE A 94 13.46 14.45 0.61
N SER A 95 14.21 14.87 1.64
CA SER A 95 15.43 15.66 1.47
C SER A 95 16.54 14.90 0.73
N PHE A 96 16.55 13.55 0.83
CA PHE A 96 17.51 12.69 0.13
C PHE A 96 17.19 12.50 -1.36
N LEU A 97 15.96 12.80 -1.79
CA LEU A 97 15.54 12.60 -3.17
C LEU A 97 16.10 13.69 -4.09
N ASP A 98 16.51 13.29 -5.29
CA ASP A 98 16.89 14.24 -6.33
C ASP A 98 15.64 15.00 -6.87
N PRO A 99 15.82 16.15 -7.54
CA PRO A 99 14.70 16.95 -8.05
C PRO A 99 13.74 16.17 -8.97
N ARG A 100 14.23 15.23 -9.78
CA ARG A 100 13.38 14.42 -10.67
C ARG A 100 12.53 13.44 -9.84
N SER A 101 13.12 12.82 -8.83
CA SER A 101 12.39 11.96 -7.90
C SER A 101 11.33 12.73 -7.11
N LEU A 102 11.63 13.94 -6.63
CA LEU A 102 10.61 14.81 -6.02
C LEU A 102 9.46 15.15 -6.97
N CYS A 103 9.75 15.41 -8.25
CA CYS A 103 8.70 15.62 -9.25
C CYS A 103 7.82 14.38 -9.48
N ARG A 104 8.36 13.16 -9.30
CA ARG A 104 7.55 11.93 -9.30
C ARG A 104 6.73 11.80 -8.02
N CYS A 105 7.30 12.12 -6.86
CA CYS A 105 6.56 12.17 -5.59
C CYS A 105 5.34 13.08 -5.68
N ALA A 106 5.48 14.25 -6.30
CA ALA A 106 4.38 15.19 -6.50
C ALA A 106 3.19 14.65 -7.32
N GLN A 107 3.35 13.52 -8.01
CA GLN A 107 2.30 12.87 -8.81
C GLN A 107 1.55 11.78 -8.04
N VAL A 108 1.96 11.45 -6.82
CA VAL A 108 1.35 10.36 -6.02
C VAL A 108 0.01 10.78 -5.42
N SER A 109 -0.03 11.95 -4.76
CA SER A 109 -1.24 12.50 -4.15
C SER A 109 -1.10 14.00 -3.92
N TRP A 110 -2.21 14.70 -3.64
CA TRP A 110 -2.17 16.12 -3.27
C TRP A 110 -1.29 16.40 -2.05
N TYR A 111 -1.30 15.48 -1.07
CA TYR A 111 -0.46 15.62 0.12
C TYR A 111 1.03 15.43 -0.19
N TRP A 112 1.37 14.45 -1.03
CA TRP A 112 2.74 14.27 -1.50
C TRP A 112 3.22 15.44 -2.35
N LYS A 113 2.35 16.02 -3.18
CA LYS A 113 2.62 17.26 -3.90
C LYS A 113 2.95 18.39 -2.94
N TYR A 114 2.09 18.63 -1.95
CA TYR A 114 2.34 19.64 -0.92
C TYR A 114 3.70 19.43 -0.25
N LEU A 115 4.00 18.22 0.25
CA LEU A 115 5.25 17.94 0.95
C LEU A 115 6.51 18.08 0.06
N SER A 116 6.46 17.56 -1.16
CA SER A 116 7.61 17.55 -2.09
C SER A 116 7.91 18.91 -2.73
N GLU A 117 6.98 19.86 -2.66
CA GLU A 117 7.13 21.21 -3.20
C GLU A 117 7.56 22.27 -2.16
N LEU A 118 7.70 21.87 -0.88
CA LEU A 118 8.07 22.80 0.19
C LEU A 118 9.46 23.40 0.02
N ASP A 119 9.56 24.68 0.34
CA ASP A 119 10.79 25.46 0.22
C ASP A 119 11.97 24.89 1.01
N GLN A 120 11.73 24.31 2.19
CA GLN A 120 12.78 23.66 2.98
C GLN A 120 13.49 22.53 2.22
N LEU A 121 12.83 21.87 1.26
CA LEU A 121 13.47 20.87 0.40
C LEU A 121 14.26 21.57 -0.72
N TRP A 122 13.63 22.51 -1.41
CA TRP A 122 14.21 23.15 -2.60
C TRP A 122 15.33 24.13 -2.28
N MET A 123 15.28 24.78 -1.12
CA MET A 123 16.35 25.64 -0.59
C MET A 123 17.66 24.87 -0.47
N LEU A 124 17.66 23.73 0.22
CA LEU A 124 18.86 22.89 0.38
C LEU A 124 19.43 22.46 -0.98
N LYS A 125 18.58 22.27 -1.99
CA LYS A 125 18.98 21.86 -3.34
C LYS A 125 19.60 23.02 -4.12
N CYS A 126 19.06 24.24 -4.01
CA CYS A 126 19.66 25.45 -4.60
C CYS A 126 21.00 25.80 -3.93
N LEU A 127 21.05 25.77 -2.59
CA LEU A 127 22.25 26.13 -1.84
C LEU A 127 23.44 25.21 -2.13
N ARG A 128 23.20 23.93 -2.46
CA ARG A 128 24.25 22.99 -2.93
C ARG A 128 24.96 23.45 -4.21
N PHE A 129 24.31 24.27 -5.04
CA PHE A 129 24.90 24.86 -6.24
C PHE A 129 25.36 26.31 -6.03
N GLY A 130 25.29 26.83 -4.79
CA GLY A 130 25.57 28.23 -4.51
C GLY A 130 24.53 29.19 -5.09
N TRP A 131 23.31 28.72 -5.34
CA TRP A 131 22.21 29.55 -5.84
C TRP A 131 21.47 30.19 -4.67
N TYR A 132 21.64 31.49 -4.52
CA TYR A 132 21.05 32.28 -3.45
C TYR A 132 19.98 33.20 -4.01
N ILE A 133 18.93 33.41 -3.22
CA ILE A 133 17.89 34.40 -3.50
C ILE A 133 18.35 35.73 -2.89
N ASN A 134 18.18 36.82 -3.64
CA ASN A 134 18.60 38.17 -3.25
C ASN A 134 17.55 38.94 -2.42
N PHE A 135 16.51 38.25 -1.96
CA PHE A 135 15.46 38.78 -1.10
C PHE A 135 15.09 37.75 -0.04
N SER A 136 14.42 38.19 1.03
CA SER A 136 13.88 37.29 2.06
C SER A 136 12.42 36.98 1.75
N PRO A 137 12.08 35.71 1.44
CA PRO A 137 10.68 35.28 1.34
C PRO A 137 9.89 35.64 2.59
N THR A 138 8.65 36.06 2.41
CA THR A 138 7.70 36.16 3.53
C THR A 138 7.23 34.75 3.94
N PRO A 139 6.79 34.56 5.20
CA PRO A 139 6.30 33.26 5.66
C PRO A 139 5.09 32.70 4.88
N PHE A 140 4.39 33.54 4.13
CA PHE A 140 3.18 33.19 3.38
C PHE A 140 3.47 32.77 1.93
N GLU A 141 4.66 33.09 1.42
CA GLU A 141 5.06 32.69 0.09
C GLU A 141 5.60 31.25 0.11
N GLN A 142 5.06 30.40 -0.77
CA GLN A 142 5.44 28.99 -0.88
C GLN A 142 5.95 28.65 -2.27
N GLY A 143 6.94 27.77 -2.33
CA GLY A 143 7.51 27.23 -3.56
C GLY A 143 8.43 28.21 -4.29
N ILE A 144 8.89 29.27 -3.62
CA ILE A 144 9.85 30.23 -4.16
C ILE A 144 11.14 29.51 -4.57
N TRP A 145 11.68 28.64 -3.71
CA TRP A 145 12.94 27.96 -3.98
C TRP A 145 12.81 26.94 -5.11
N LYS A 146 11.63 26.32 -5.27
CA LYS A 146 11.37 25.44 -6.41
C LYS A 146 11.36 26.22 -7.72
N LYS A 147 10.70 27.39 -7.75
CA LYS A 147 10.68 28.28 -8.93
C LYS A 147 12.09 28.74 -9.28
N HIS A 148 12.85 29.22 -8.30
CA HIS A 148 14.23 29.63 -8.45
C HIS A 148 15.11 28.47 -8.98
N TYR A 149 14.98 27.27 -8.44
CA TYR A 149 15.70 26.10 -8.95
C TYR A 149 15.44 25.85 -10.44
N ILE A 150 14.18 25.95 -10.86
CA ILE A 150 13.78 25.75 -12.27
C ILE A 150 14.39 26.84 -13.16
N GLU A 151 14.41 28.08 -12.72
CA GLU A 151 15.01 29.22 -13.43
C GLU A 151 16.52 29.01 -13.61
N MET A 152 17.24 28.72 -12.53
CA MET A 152 18.69 28.49 -12.58
C MET A 152 19.06 27.30 -13.48
N VAL A 153 18.28 26.21 -13.45
CA VAL A 153 18.48 25.06 -14.36
C VAL A 153 18.25 25.45 -15.83
N LYS A 154 17.29 26.33 -16.13
CA LYS A 154 17.08 26.82 -17.50
C LYS A 154 18.27 27.66 -17.95
N GLU A 155 18.76 28.57 -17.11
CA GLU A 155 19.94 29.40 -17.40
C GLU A 155 21.20 28.56 -17.66
N LEU A 156 21.44 27.53 -16.83
CA LEU A 156 22.55 26.59 -17.05
C LEU A 156 22.45 25.83 -18.38
N ARG A 157 21.24 25.52 -18.84
CA ARG A 157 21.04 24.86 -20.14
C ARG A 157 21.29 25.81 -21.31
N VAL A 158 20.95 27.09 -21.15
CA VAL A 158 21.18 28.14 -22.17
C VAL A 158 22.68 28.47 -22.30
N THR A 159 23.42 28.42 -21.19
CA THR A 159 24.85 28.81 -21.12
C THR A 159 25.84 27.70 -21.51
N ARG A 160 25.37 26.48 -21.83
CA ARG A 160 26.27 25.43 -22.35
C ARG A 160 26.93 25.92 -23.65
N PRO A 161 28.27 25.83 -23.78
CA PRO A 161 28.94 26.26 -25.00
C PRO A 161 28.35 25.53 -26.20
N LYS A 162 27.98 26.27 -27.25
CA LYS A 162 27.83 25.67 -28.58
C LYS A 162 29.21 25.10 -28.89
N VAL A 163 29.32 23.77 -28.92
CA VAL A 163 30.51 23.10 -29.43
C VAL A 163 30.71 23.62 -30.86
N HIS A 164 31.65 24.55 -31.04
CA HIS A 164 32.15 24.89 -32.35
C HIS A 164 32.90 23.65 -32.83
N ILE A 165 32.22 22.85 -33.64
CA ILE A 165 32.87 21.84 -34.45
C ILE A 165 33.76 22.63 -35.41
N TYR A 166 35.04 22.72 -35.09
CA TYR A 166 36.04 23.14 -36.06
C TYR A 166 36.00 22.10 -37.19
N GLN A 167 35.46 22.49 -38.34
CA GLN A 167 35.58 21.73 -39.57
C GLN A 167 37.04 21.84 -40.01
N LEU A 168 37.73 20.69 -40.00
CA LEU A 168 38.99 20.46 -40.74
C LEU A 168 38.69 20.37 -42.24
#